data_AF-A0A231UX55-F1
#
_entry.id   AF-A0A231UX55-F1
#
_cell.length_a   1.000
_cell.length_b   1.000
_cell.length_c   1.000
_cell.angle_alpha   90.00
_cell.angle_beta   90.00
_cell.angle_gamma   90.00
#
_symmetry.space_group_name_H-M   'P 1'
#
loop_
_entity.id
_entity.type
_entity.pdbx_description
1 polymer ?
#
loop_
_entity_poly.entity_id
_entity_poly.type
_entity_poly.pdbx_seq_one_letter_code
_entity_poly.pdbx_strand_id
1 'polypeptide(L)' 'MLALSVAFAPASALAARCTDYANCRQAVENWCAGRHARADGDNDGIPCENVCSSRAEVQAIMAEIGCGR' A
#
# COMPACT_ATOMS: atom_id res chain seq x y z
N MET A 1 12.51 34.65 31.62
CA MET A 1 12.49 33.93 30.34
C MET A 1 11.59 32.71 30.51
N LEU A 2 10.37 32.73 29.94
CA LEU A 2 9.50 31.54 29.92
C LEU A 2 9.98 30.63 28.79
N ALA A 3 10.47 29.43 29.14
CA ALA A 3 10.76 28.39 28.16
C ALA A 3 9.48 27.59 27.90
N LEU A 4 8.94 27.71 26.68
CA LEU A 4 7.79 26.95 26.23
C LEU A 4 8.29 25.61 25.65
N SER A 5 8.15 24.54 26.42
CA SER A 5 8.53 23.19 25.99
C SER A 5 7.43 22.60 25.10
N VAL A 6 7.71 22.42 23.80
CA VAL A 6 6.80 21.73 22.87
C VAL A 6 7.06 20.22 22.96
N ALA A 7 6.07 19.46 23.41
CA ALA A 7 6.12 17.99 23.41
C ALA A 7 5.74 17.45 22.02
N PHE A 8 6.66 16.74 21.37
CA PHE A 8 6.41 16.05 20.10
C PHE A 8 5.99 14.61 20.41
N ALA A 9 4.72 14.28 20.22
CA ALA A 9 4.26 12.89 20.36
C ALA A 9 4.60 12.10 19.09
N PRO A 10 5.13 10.87 19.20
CA PRO A 10 5.34 10.02 18.03
C PRO A 10 3.98 9.56 17.49
N ALA A 11 3.72 9.79 16.21
CA ALA A 11 2.57 9.22 15.54
C ALA A 11 2.86 7.74 15.23
N SER A 12 2.13 6.82 15.85
CA SER A 12 2.13 5.41 15.45
C SER A 12 1.56 5.30 14.04
N ALA A 13 2.40 5.00 13.05
CA ALA A 13 1.92 4.69 11.71
C ALA A 13 1.13 3.38 11.76
N LEU A 14 -0.19 3.46 11.56
CA LEU A 14 -1.02 2.28 11.42
C LEU A 14 -0.59 1.57 10.12
N ALA A 15 -0.16 0.31 10.22
CA ALA A 15 0.21 -0.47 9.05
C ALA A 15 -1.03 -0.65 8.16
N ALA A 16 -0.89 -0.37 6.87
CA ALA A 16 -1.95 -0.61 5.90
C ALA A 16 -2.32 -2.10 5.85
N ARG A 17 -3.60 -2.39 5.65
CA ARG A 17 -4.15 -3.75 5.56
C ARG A 17 -4.91 -3.90 4.25
N CYS A 18 -4.99 -5.12 3.75
CA CYS A 18 -5.68 -5.39 2.48
C CYS A 18 -7.18 -5.09 2.51
N THR A 19 -7.78 -5.12 3.72
CA THR A 19 -9.16 -4.72 3.97
C THR A 19 -9.41 -3.21 3.88
N ASP A 20 -8.35 -2.40 3.83
CA ASP A 20 -8.47 -0.94 3.76
C ASP A 20 -8.71 -0.44 2.32
N TYR A 21 -8.54 -1.31 1.32
CA TYR A 21 -8.65 -0.97 -0.10
C TYR A 21 -10.03 -1.29 -0.65
N ALA A 22 -10.57 -0.37 -1.45
CA ALA A 22 -11.88 -0.53 -2.07
C ALA A 22 -11.85 -1.37 -3.36
N ASN A 23 -10.69 -1.48 -4.02
CA ASN A 23 -10.53 -2.16 -5.30
C ASN A 23 -9.06 -2.51 -5.58
N CYS A 24 -8.82 -3.35 -6.60
CA CYS A 24 -7.47 -3.78 -6.98
C CYS A 24 -6.55 -2.59 -7.31
N ARG A 25 -7.05 -1.55 -7.98
CA ARG A 25 -6.25 -0.37 -8.34
C ARG A 25 -5.63 0.29 -7.11
N GLN A 26 -6.42 0.55 -6.06
CA GLN A 26 -5.89 1.13 -4.83
C GLN A 26 -4.84 0.23 -4.17
N ALA A 27 -5.04 -1.08 -4.18
CA ALA A 27 -4.06 -2.02 -3.65
C ALA A 27 -2.75 -1.97 -4.44
N VAL A 28 -2.82 -2.01 -5.78
CA VAL A 28 -1.65 -1.92 -6.67
C VAL A 28 -0.91 -0.59 -6.49
N GLU A 29 -1.62 0.54 -6.44
CA GLU A 29 -1.03 1.87 -6.22
C GLU A 29 -0.27 1.96 -4.89
N ASN A 30 -0.86 1.47 -3.80
CA ASN A 30 -0.23 1.51 -2.48
C ASN A 30 0.91 0.50 -2.33
N TRP A 31 0.78 -0.67 -2.95
CA TRP A 31 1.88 -1.60 -3.09
C TRP A 31 3.02 -0.87 -3.85
N CYS A 32 2.73 -0.21 -4.98
CA CYS A 32 3.72 0.40 -5.89
C CYS A 32 4.45 1.56 -5.25
N ALA A 33 3.74 2.37 -4.48
CA ALA A 33 4.31 3.45 -3.71
C ALA A 33 5.11 2.97 -2.47
N GLY A 34 5.21 1.65 -2.23
CA GLY A 34 5.86 1.08 -1.05
C GLY A 34 5.12 1.34 0.27
N ARG A 35 3.89 1.87 0.20
CA ARG A 35 3.04 2.20 1.37
C ARG A 35 2.46 0.95 2.02
N HIS A 36 2.38 -0.13 1.25
CA HIS A 36 2.00 -1.45 1.74
C HIS A 36 2.90 -2.51 1.10
N ALA A 37 4.16 -2.56 1.53
CA ALA A 37 5.16 -3.49 0.99
C ALA A 37 4.72 -4.97 1.08
N ARG A 38 3.97 -5.33 2.12
CA ARG A 38 3.46 -6.69 2.38
C ARG A 38 2.13 -7.02 1.70
N ALA A 39 1.68 -6.21 0.73
CA ALA A 39 0.41 -6.43 0.04
C ALA A 39 0.42 -7.74 -0.77
N ASP A 40 1.57 -8.10 -1.34
CA ASP A 40 1.85 -9.42 -1.93
C ASP A 40 2.72 -10.21 -0.92
N GLY A 41 2.07 -10.98 -0.05
CA GLY A 41 2.72 -11.61 1.09
C GLY A 41 3.43 -12.93 0.76
N ASP A 42 2.95 -13.61 -0.26
CA ASP A 42 3.41 -14.90 -0.78
C ASP A 42 4.23 -14.77 -2.07
N ASN A 43 4.36 -13.56 -2.62
CA ASN A 43 5.19 -13.20 -3.77
C ASN A 43 4.74 -13.87 -5.07
N ASP A 44 3.43 -14.06 -5.22
CA ASP A 44 2.85 -14.65 -6.43
C ASP A 44 2.59 -13.60 -7.52
N GLY A 45 2.78 -12.31 -7.19
CA GLY A 45 2.53 -11.16 -8.06
C GLY A 45 1.10 -10.62 -8.00
N ILE A 46 0.29 -11.03 -7.01
CA ILE A 46 -1.07 -10.55 -6.78
C ILE A 46 -1.16 -9.87 -5.39
N PRO A 47 -1.12 -8.53 -5.31
CA PRO A 47 -1.31 -7.85 -4.04
C PRO A 47 -2.76 -7.95 -3.59
N CYS A 48 -2.98 -8.25 -2.31
CA CYS A 48 -4.28 -8.20 -1.66
C CYS A 48 -5.39 -8.88 -2.48
N GLU A 49 -5.36 -10.21 -2.53
CA GLU A 49 -6.29 -11.05 -3.30
C GLU A 49 -7.79 -10.87 -2.93
N ASN A 50 -8.09 -10.20 -1.83
CA ASN A 50 -9.47 -9.82 -1.50
C ASN A 50 -10.04 -8.78 -2.48
N VAL A 51 -9.20 -8.06 -3.21
CA VAL A 51 -9.62 -7.06 -4.21
C VAL A 51 -8.99 -7.27 -5.59
N CYS A 52 -7.82 -7.90 -5.70
CA CYS A 52 -7.20 -8.25 -6.98
C CYS A 52 -7.47 -9.72 -7.31
N SER A 53 -8.00 -10.00 -8.50
CA SER A 53 -8.47 -11.35 -8.86
C SER A 53 -7.48 -12.13 -9.73
N SER A 54 -6.49 -11.46 -10.34
CA SER A 54 -5.51 -12.13 -11.21
C SER A 54 -4.24 -11.31 -11.43
N ARG A 55 -3.14 -12.00 -11.77
CA ARG A 55 -1.88 -11.37 -12.21
C ARG A 55 -2.06 -10.49 -13.44
N ALA A 56 -2.95 -10.88 -14.36
CA ALA A 56 -3.21 -10.12 -15.58
C ALA A 56 -3.84 -8.74 -15.27
N GLU A 57 -4.79 -8.69 -14.34
CA GLU A 57 -5.39 -7.44 -13.85
C GLU A 57 -4.33 -6.53 -13.22
N VAL A 58 -3.50 -7.10 -12.35
CA VAL A 58 -2.41 -6.39 -11.66
C VAL A 58 -1.41 -5.82 -12.66
N GLN A 59 -0.98 -6.62 -13.64
CA GLN A 59 -0.06 -6.19 -14.68
C GLN A 59 -0.64 -5.07 -15.56
N ALA A 60 -1.94 -5.14 -15.90
CA ALA A 60 -2.60 -4.09 -16.66
C ALA A 60 -2.56 -2.75 -15.88
N ILE A 61 -2.92 -2.77 -14.59
CA ILE A 61 -2.89 -1.58 -13.74
C ILE A 61 -1.45 -1.07 -13.58
N MET A 62 -0.49 -1.96 -13.36
CA MET A 62 0.93 -1.62 -13.24
C MET A 62 1.46 -0.92 -14.50
N ALA A 63 1.10 -1.42 -15.69
CA ALA A 63 1.46 -0.79 -16.96
C ALA A 63 0.84 0.60 -17.12
N GLU A 64 -0.42 0.79 -16.71
CA GLU A 64 -1.10 2.08 -16.75
C GLU A 64 -0.47 3.12 -15.81
N ILE A 65 -0.02 2.72 -14.62
CA ILE A 65 0.56 3.63 -13.63
C ILE A 65 2.10 3.74 -13.72
N GLY A 66 2.74 3.02 -14.64
CA GLY A 66 4.20 3.05 -14.83
C GLY A 66 4.99 2.37 -13.71
N CYS A 67 4.46 1.28 -13.15
CA CYS A 67 5.08 0.52 -12.07
C CYS A 67 5.58 -0.84 -12.58
N GLY A 68 6.78 -1.28 -12.19
CA GLY A 68 7.41 -2.52 -12.67
C GLY A 68 8.17 -3.22 -11.54
N ARG A 69 7.45 -3.95 -10.71
CA ARG A 69 7.95 -4.62 -9.51
C ARG A 69 7.94 -6.12 -9.72
#